data_AF-A0A944J066-F1
#
_entry.id   AF-A0A944J066-F1
#
_cell.length_a   1.000
_cell.length_b   1.000
_cell.length_c   1.000
_cell.angle_alpha   90.00
_cell.angle_beta   90.00
_cell.angle_gamma   90.00
#
_symmetry.space_group_name_H-M   'P 1'
#
loop_
_entity.id
_entity.type
_entity.pdbx_description
1 polymer ?
#
loop_
_entity_poly.entity_id
_entity_poly.type
_entity_poly.pdbx_seq_one_letter_code
_entity_poly.pdbx_strand_id
1 'polypeptide(L)'
;MTGTTREQTPVVFEGNGAELRVMEIGGGFSVAFGRFDKGVDMTPAFKGLPDDLCPCPHWGYVLKGKLGLHTKDGDKVYSAGEACYWSPGHAPVALEDTEYLDFSPTDEFKAVIDHLMAQLG
;
A
#
# COMPACT_ATOMS: atom_id res chain seq x y z
N MET A 1 3.50 -4.32 -23.63
CA MET A 1 3.23 -3.03 -22.95
C MET A 1 1.83 -3.16 -22.38
N THR A 2 1.71 -3.11 -21.06
CA THR A 2 0.46 -3.38 -20.34
C THR A 2 0.13 -2.15 -19.49
N GLY A 3 -1.13 -1.76 -19.47
CA GLY A 3 -1.66 -0.70 -18.61
C GLY A 3 -3.01 -1.13 -18.05
N THR A 4 -3.44 -0.48 -16.98
CA THR A 4 -4.71 -0.78 -16.29
C THR A 4 -5.31 0.50 -15.69
N THR A 5 -6.60 0.47 -15.40
CA THR A 5 -7.27 1.46 -14.54
C THR A 5 -7.56 0.85 -13.17
N ARG A 6 -7.99 1.69 -12.22
CA ARG A 6 -8.46 1.21 -10.92
C ARG A 6 -9.61 0.20 -11.06
N GLU A 7 -10.54 0.45 -11.97
CA GLU A 7 -11.73 -0.38 -12.21
C GLU A 7 -11.36 -1.72 -12.87
N GLN A 8 -10.32 -1.75 -13.71
CA GLN A 8 -9.82 -2.97 -14.34
C GLN A 8 -8.95 -3.81 -13.39
N THR A 9 -8.38 -3.18 -12.35
CA THR A 9 -7.50 -3.85 -11.39
C THR A 9 -8.33 -4.61 -10.35
N PRO A 10 -8.08 -5.93 -10.15
CA PRO A 10 -8.84 -6.74 -9.22
C PRO A 10 -8.59 -6.32 -7.77
N VAL A 11 -9.63 -6.42 -6.94
CA VAL A 11 -9.54 -6.25 -5.49
C VAL A 11 -8.80 -7.44 -4.91
N VAL A 12 -7.74 -7.17 -4.13
CA VAL A 12 -7.06 -8.19 -3.34
C VAL A 12 -7.63 -8.29 -1.93
N PHE A 13 -8.01 -7.15 -1.33
CA PHE A 13 -8.78 -7.12 -0.09
C PHE A 13 -9.64 -5.86 0.03
N GLU A 14 -10.76 -5.98 0.73
CA GLU A 14 -11.66 -4.88 1.08
C GLU A 14 -12.30 -5.15 2.45
N GLY A 15 -12.19 -4.20 3.38
CA GLY A 15 -12.79 -4.32 4.70
C GLY A 15 -12.32 -3.22 5.64
N ASN A 16 -13.13 -2.90 6.66
CA ASN A 16 -12.78 -1.93 7.72
C ASN A 16 -12.30 -0.56 7.20
N GLY A 17 -12.87 -0.08 6.08
CA GLY A 17 -12.50 1.21 5.48
C GLY A 17 -11.23 1.16 4.62
N ALA A 18 -10.64 -0.02 4.41
CA ALA A 18 -9.47 -0.20 3.55
C ALA A 18 -9.80 -1.08 2.33
N GLU A 19 -9.40 -0.62 1.15
CA GLU A 19 -9.43 -1.39 -0.09
C GLU A 19 -8.06 -1.33 -0.76
N LEU A 20 -7.57 -2.47 -1.22
CA LEU A 20 -6.37 -2.58 -2.05
C LEU A 20 -6.69 -3.37 -3.32
N ARG A 21 -6.24 -2.85 -4.45
CA ARG A 21 -6.32 -3.50 -5.77
C ARG A 21 -4.93 -3.65 -6.34
N VAL A 22 -4.60 -4.80 -6.92
CA VAL A 22 -3.25 -5.08 -7.42
C VAL A 22 -3.28 -5.84 -8.75
N MET A 23 -2.40 -5.49 -9.68
CA MET A 23 -2.22 -6.20 -10.95
C MET A 23 -0.76 -6.16 -11.39
N GLU A 24 -0.22 -7.29 -11.84
CA GLU A 24 1.08 -7.32 -12.53
C GLU A 24 0.95 -6.63 -13.90
N ILE A 25 1.83 -5.67 -14.17
CA ILE A 25 1.85 -4.91 -15.44
C ILE A 25 3.10 -5.19 -16.29
N GLY A 26 3.90 -6.18 -15.89
CA GLY A 26 5.07 -6.67 -16.60
C GLY A 26 6.40 -6.16 -16.03
N GLY A 27 7.51 -6.73 -16.51
CA GLY A 27 8.86 -6.37 -16.05
C GLY A 27 9.14 -6.76 -14.59
N GLY A 28 8.36 -7.67 -14.01
CA GLY A 28 8.46 -8.04 -12.59
C GLY A 28 7.86 -7.02 -11.64
N PHE A 29 7.02 -6.10 -12.13
CA PHE A 29 6.35 -5.08 -11.31
C PHE A 29 4.84 -5.21 -11.33
N SER A 30 4.25 -4.93 -10.18
CA SER A 30 2.82 -4.75 -10.00
C SER A 30 2.50 -3.28 -9.80
N VAL A 31 1.29 -2.89 -10.18
CA VAL A 31 0.67 -1.63 -9.78
C VAL A 31 -0.38 -1.92 -8.72
N ALA A 32 -0.46 -1.06 -7.72
CA ALA A 32 -1.49 -1.08 -6.70
C ALA A 32 -2.29 0.21 -6.70
N PHE A 33 -3.58 0.10 -6.42
CA PHE A 33 -4.45 1.23 -6.08
C PHE A 33 -4.97 1.02 -4.66
N GLY A 34 -4.58 1.90 -3.75
CA GLY A 34 -5.05 1.89 -2.37
C GLY A 34 -6.10 2.96 -2.13
N ARG A 35 -7.16 2.61 -1.39
CA ARG A 35 -8.13 3.56 -0.86
C ARG A 35 -8.37 3.27 0.62
N PHE A 36 -8.07 4.24 1.46
CA PHE A 36 -8.23 4.13 2.92
C PHE A 36 -9.09 5.27 3.44
N ASP A 37 -10.13 4.95 4.18
CA ASP A 37 -10.93 5.92 4.92
C ASP A 37 -10.11 6.56 6.04
N LYS A 38 -10.44 7.80 6.41
CA LYS A 38 -9.74 8.50 7.50
C LYS A 38 -9.74 7.67 8.78
N GLY A 39 -8.56 7.55 9.38
CA GLY A 39 -8.35 6.84 10.64
C GLY A 39 -8.04 5.35 10.48
N VAL A 40 -8.06 4.81 9.26
CA VAL A 40 -7.53 3.47 8.99
C VAL A 40 -6.05 3.44 9.36
N ASP A 41 -5.71 2.50 10.24
CA ASP A 41 -4.34 2.20 10.66
C ASP A 41 -4.03 0.75 10.26
N MET A 42 -3.12 0.59 9.29
CA MET A 42 -2.73 -0.74 8.82
C MET A 42 -1.60 -1.35 9.64
N THR A 43 -0.99 -0.64 10.60
CA THR A 43 0.12 -1.15 11.42
C THR A 43 -0.18 -2.52 12.07
N PRO A 44 -1.40 -2.82 12.56
CA PRO A 44 -1.65 -4.12 13.17
C PRO A 44 -1.60 -5.28 12.17
N ALA A 45 -1.88 -5.02 10.89
CA ALA A 45 -1.94 -6.04 9.84
C ALA A 45 -0.56 -6.54 9.40
N PHE A 46 0.51 -5.78 9.68
CA PHE A 46 1.89 -6.17 9.34
C PHE A 46 2.60 -6.96 10.47
N LYS A 47 1.93 -7.22 11.60
CA LYS A 47 2.52 -7.96 12.71
C LYS A 47 2.99 -9.37 12.30
N GLY A 48 4.25 -9.66 12.57
CA GLY A 48 4.90 -10.93 12.21
C GLY A 48 5.71 -10.88 10.92
N LEU A 49 5.64 -9.79 10.15
CA LEU A 49 6.65 -9.48 9.14
C LEU A 49 7.92 -8.91 9.80
N PRO A 50 9.04 -8.77 9.06
CA PRO A 50 10.22 -8.10 9.57
C PRO A 50 9.89 -6.75 10.20
N ASP A 51 10.15 -6.63 11.50
CA ASP A 51 9.90 -5.45 12.32
C ASP A 51 8.44 -4.99 12.39
N ASP A 52 7.50 -5.89 12.12
CA ASP A 52 6.06 -5.61 12.04
C ASP A 52 5.69 -4.53 11.00
N LEU A 53 6.49 -4.43 9.93
CA LEU A 53 6.35 -3.43 8.86
C LEU A 53 6.42 -4.08 7.48
N CYS A 54 5.94 -3.39 6.45
CA CYS A 54 6.08 -3.82 5.06
C CYS A 54 7.56 -3.84 4.65
N PRO A 55 8.13 -5.00 4.26
CA PRO A 55 9.50 -5.08 3.78
C PRO A 55 9.63 -4.75 2.27
N CYS A 56 8.51 -4.60 1.56
CA CYS A 56 8.52 -4.35 0.11
C CYS A 56 8.77 -2.86 -0.18
N PRO A 57 9.65 -2.50 -1.15
CA PRO A 57 9.78 -1.13 -1.60
C PRO A 57 8.62 -0.72 -2.52
N HIS A 58 8.16 0.52 -2.39
CA HIS A 58 7.10 1.08 -3.23
C HIS A 58 7.49 2.42 -3.85
N TRP A 59 7.08 2.65 -5.09
CA TRP A 59 7.17 3.93 -5.79
C TRP A 59 5.75 4.46 -6.02
N GLY A 60 5.37 5.48 -5.26
CA GLY A 60 3.99 5.90 -5.12
C GLY A 60 3.68 7.29 -5.64
N TYR A 61 2.39 7.57 -5.82
CA TYR A 61 1.82 8.89 -6.00
C TYR A 61 0.54 9.01 -5.19
N VAL A 62 0.45 10.03 -4.33
CA VAL A 62 -0.76 10.29 -3.54
C VAL A 62 -1.75 11.08 -4.41
N LEU A 63 -2.88 10.47 -4.73
CA LEU A 63 -3.91 11.04 -5.60
C LEU A 63 -4.85 11.97 -4.83
N LYS A 64 -5.15 11.62 -3.57
CA LYS A 64 -6.09 12.34 -2.70
C LYS A 64 -5.69 12.18 -1.23
N GLY A 65 -5.98 13.20 -0.43
CA GLY A 65 -5.88 13.15 1.02
C GLY A 65 -4.44 13.22 1.53
N LYS A 66 -4.20 12.54 2.65
CA LYS A 66 -2.93 12.57 3.38
C LYS A 66 -2.64 11.20 4.00
N LEU A 67 -1.56 10.57 3.56
CA LEU A 67 -1.07 9.29 4.01
C LEU A 67 0.10 9.48 4.97
N GLY A 68 -0.04 8.97 6.19
CA GLY A 68 1.08 8.74 7.10
C GLY A 68 1.71 7.38 6.81
N LEU A 69 3.03 7.28 6.92
CA LEU A 69 3.75 6.02 6.99
C LEU A 69 4.46 5.94 8.35
N HIS A 70 4.06 4.96 9.16
CA HIS A 70 4.81 4.58 10.34
C HIS A 70 6.09 3.86 9.89
N THR A 71 7.25 4.30 10.37
CA THR A 71 8.56 3.71 10.04
C THR A 71 9.45 3.66 11.28
N LYS A 72 10.53 2.89 11.22
CA LYS A 72 11.53 2.82 12.31
C LYS A 72 12.19 4.17 12.61
N ASP A 73 12.35 5.02 11.60
CA ASP A 73 13.01 6.32 11.70
C ASP A 73 12.02 7.45 12.03
N GLY A 74 10.82 7.08 12.46
CA GLY A 74 9.71 7.98 12.76
C GLY A 74 8.76 8.16 11.58
N ASP A 75 7.60 8.73 11.88
CA ASP A 75 6.52 8.83 10.91
C ASP A 75 6.86 9.81 9.78
N LYS A 76 6.46 9.45 8.56
CA LYS A 76 6.51 10.31 7.37
C LYS A 76 5.09 10.60 6.90
N VAL A 77 4.87 11.76 6.30
CA VAL A 77 3.54 12.17 5.84
C VAL A 77 3.63 12.64 4.41
N TYR A 78 2.73 12.15 3.57
CA TYR A 78 2.63 12.47 2.15
C TYR A 78 1.20 12.93 1.83
N SER A 79 1.07 13.97 1.02
CA SER A 79 -0.20 14.63 0.68
C SER A 79 -0.47 14.52 -0.82
N ALA A 80 -1.73 14.72 -1.21
CA ALA A 80 -2.15 14.72 -2.60
C ALA A 80 -1.22 15.57 -3.49
N GLY A 81 -0.77 14.98 -4.61
CA GLY A 81 0.15 15.61 -5.56
C GLY A 81 1.62 15.19 -5.42
N GLU A 82 1.98 14.48 -4.35
CA GLU A 82 3.36 14.05 -4.10
C GLU A 82 3.68 12.68 -4.72
N ALA A 83 4.79 12.62 -5.46
CA ALA A 83 5.44 11.38 -5.89
C ALA A 83 6.46 10.94 -4.82
N CYS A 84 6.48 9.66 -4.49
CA CYS A 84 7.16 9.16 -3.30
C CYS A 84 7.98 7.90 -3.60
N TYR A 85 9.05 7.72 -2.84
CA TYR A 85 9.68 6.41 -2.65
C TYR A 85 9.50 6.01 -1.19
N TRP A 86 8.86 4.86 -0.96
CA TRP A 86 8.67 4.28 0.36
C TRP A 86 9.62 3.09 0.49
N SER A 87 10.72 3.31 1.20
CA SER A 87 11.72 2.28 1.46
C SER A 87 11.14 1.14 2.31
N PRO A 88 11.70 -0.08 2.24
CA PRO A 88 11.36 -1.15 3.16
C PRO A 88 11.31 -0.71 4.63
N GLY A 89 10.34 -1.22 5.39
CA GLY A 89 10.12 -0.88 6.79
C GLY A 89 9.12 0.26 6.97
N HIS A 90 7.92 0.15 6.40
CA HIS A 90 6.83 1.10 6.61
C HIS A 90 5.46 0.43 6.79
N ALA A 91 4.51 1.14 7.41
CA ALA A 91 3.11 0.76 7.46
C ALA A 91 2.20 2.00 7.30
N PRO A 92 1.18 1.97 6.41
CA PRO A 92 0.33 3.13 6.15
C PRO A 92 -0.71 3.40 7.24
N VAL A 93 -0.95 4.69 7.49
CA VAL A 93 -2.00 5.23 8.36
C VAL A 93 -2.69 6.38 7.63
N ALA A 94 -3.99 6.29 7.40
CA ALA A 94 -4.77 7.31 6.70
C ALA A 94 -5.11 8.48 7.64
N LEU A 95 -4.44 9.62 7.46
CA LEU A 95 -4.70 10.83 8.27
C LEU A 95 -5.94 11.60 7.77
N GLU A 96 -6.26 11.41 6.49
CA GLU A 96 -7.48 11.84 5.81
C GLU A 96 -7.96 10.70 4.90
N ASP A 97 -9.18 10.80 4.33
CA ASP A 97 -9.61 9.88 3.27
C ASP A 97 -8.60 9.93 2.13
N THR A 98 -7.91 8.82 1.90
CA THR A 98 -6.71 8.77 1.07
C THR A 98 -6.89 7.83 -0.10
N GLU A 99 -6.42 8.27 -1.26
CA GLU A 99 -6.26 7.43 -2.44
C GLU A 99 -4.84 7.58 -2.95
N TYR A 100 -4.19 6.46 -3.27
CA TYR A 100 -2.85 6.44 -3.85
C TYR A 100 -2.73 5.35 -4.91
N LEU A 101 -1.72 5.52 -5.76
CA LEU A 101 -1.22 4.48 -6.64
C LEU A 101 0.25 4.24 -6.32
N ASP A 102 0.70 3.00 -6.35
CA ASP A 102 2.12 2.67 -6.28
C ASP A 102 2.52 1.52 -7.20
N PHE A 103 3.82 1.42 -7.43
CA PHE A 103 4.46 0.29 -8.10
C PHE A 103 5.41 -0.41 -7.13
N SER A 104 5.47 -1.73 -7.21
CA SER A 104 6.33 -2.56 -6.36
C SER A 104 6.77 -3.84 -7.09
N PRO A 105 7.89 -4.47 -6.68
CA PRO A 105 8.31 -5.77 -7.23
C PRO A 105 7.24 -6.83 -6.93
N THR A 106 6.77 -7.54 -7.96
CA THR A 106 5.60 -8.43 -7.87
C THR A 106 5.78 -9.53 -6.82
N ASP A 107 6.92 -10.20 -6.81
CA ASP A 107 7.15 -11.34 -5.92
C ASP A 107 7.24 -10.91 -4.44
N GLU A 108 7.89 -9.77 -4.18
CA GLU A 108 8.00 -9.20 -2.84
C GLU A 108 6.64 -8.72 -2.33
N PHE A 109 5.89 -8.00 -3.17
CA PHE A 109 4.60 -7.47 -2.76
C PHE A 109 3.55 -8.58 -2.59
N LYS A 110 3.61 -9.63 -3.43
CA LYS A 110 2.76 -10.81 -3.26
C LYS A 110 2.93 -11.46 -1.89
N ALA A 111 4.18 -11.60 -1.41
CA ALA A 111 4.43 -12.18 -0.09
C ALA A 111 3.82 -11.33 1.04
N VAL A 112 3.84 -10.00 0.91
CA VAL A 112 3.18 -9.08 1.85
C VAL A 112 1.67 -9.23 1.80
N ILE A 113 1.06 -9.22 0.61
CA ILE A 113 -0.39 -9.38 0.45
C ILE A 113 -0.86 -10.71 1.03
N ASP A 114 -0.17 -11.81 0.75
CA ASP A 114 -0.51 -13.13 1.29
C ASP A 114 -0.50 -13.12 2.83
N HIS A 115 0.45 -12.41 3.45
CA HIS A 115 0.48 -12.20 4.90
C HIS A 115 -0.71 -11.37 5.40
N LEU A 116 -0.99 -10.22 4.78
CA LEU A 116 -2.11 -9.35 5.16
C LEU A 116 -3.45 -10.10 5.09
N MET A 117 -3.65 -10.89 4.04
CA MET A 117 -4.85 -11.71 3.86
C MET A 117 -5.02 -12.77 4.96
N ALA A 118 -3.91 -13.34 5.45
CA ALA A 118 -3.94 -14.29 6.55
C ALA A 118 -4.24 -13.64 7.93
N GLN A 119 -4.00 -12.33 8.09
CA GLN A 119 -4.29 -11.59 9.31
C GLN A 119 -5.70 -10.96 9.32
N LEU A 120 -6.25 -10.65 8.14
CA LEU A 120 -7.55 -9.98 7.97
C LEU A 120 -8.73 -10.95 7.81
N GLY A 121 -8.46 -12.25 7.66
CA GLY A 121 -9.46 -13.34 7.68
C GLY A 121 -9.69 -13.90 9.08
#